data_AF-A0A016TMS0-F1
#
_entry.id   AF-A0A016TMS0-F1
#
_cell.length_a   1.000
_cell.length_b   1.000
_cell.length_c   1.000
_cell.angle_alpha   90.00
_cell.angle_beta   90.00
_cell.angle_gamma   90.00
#
_symmetry.space_group_name_H-M   'P 1'
#
loop_
_entity.id
_entity.type
_entity.pdbx_description
1 polymer ?
#
loop_
_entity_poly.entity_id
_entity_poly.type
_entity_poly.pdbx_seq_one_letter_code
_entity_poly.pdbx_strand_id
1 'polypeptide(L)'
;MVNKVQGKGFEDERNYSNTRFHFFDIENIHVMRSSQQKLIEACYKCRSMSEYLRTLESSGWLKHLRAIVECSTFLAESISRGISCVVHCSDGWDRTSQTVSLAQLLLDPFFRTIHGFQVLVEKDWLGFGHKFDDRCAHIGALNDEAAKEVSPIFSQFLDCVHQIMQQRPRAFQFNDRYLIDIHEHVYSCQFGTFIGNCEKDRKDLHIEKRTKSLWTYLDHRQDDYLNPFYEPTTFGVLSGIETRAAAFKVWHALYNRFDDGLLPRETATDMVMTAMEHVGVLESHIAALRIRIAELKCQLGKGGACCGNSMADSGHSSGTGQSDERLATDQRPSSRESGIYDQSMSYSEEALTRLPVRWQSLRDASHCTSKSCRAEFASAVDRRIHCHRCGKVFCRRCVRVTADERERICEGCRAVC
;
A
#
# COMPACT_ATOMS: atom_id res chain seq x y z
N MET A 1 10.79 27.97 24.75
CA MET A 1 11.12 29.29 25.34
C MET A 1 11.56 30.34 24.32
N VAL A 2 12.34 30.00 23.28
CA VAL A 2 12.82 30.98 22.27
C VAL A 2 11.70 31.80 21.62
N ASN A 3 10.62 31.17 21.17
CA ASN A 3 9.45 31.87 20.59
C ASN A 3 8.81 32.88 21.57
N LYS A 4 8.89 32.64 22.89
CA LYS A 4 8.32 33.54 23.91
C LYS A 4 9.04 34.88 23.97
N VAL A 5 10.35 34.88 23.70
CA VAL A 5 11.18 36.09 23.67
C VAL A 5 10.92 36.92 22.42
N GLN A 6 10.40 36.31 21.35
CA GLN A 6 10.07 36.97 20.08
C GLN A 6 8.61 37.46 20.00
N GLY A 7 7.89 37.52 21.13
CA GLY A 7 6.48 37.94 21.17
C GLY A 7 5.47 36.87 20.73
N LYS A 8 5.93 35.64 20.43
CA LYS A 8 5.07 34.44 20.29
C LYS A 8 4.99 33.74 21.66
N GLY A 9 4.49 32.50 21.73
CA GLY A 9 4.42 31.81 23.01
C GLY A 9 3.68 30.48 22.98
N PHE A 10 3.25 30.07 24.16
CA PHE A 10 2.36 28.96 24.42
C PHE A 10 1.45 29.34 25.60
N GLU A 11 0.33 28.66 25.72
CA GLU A 11 -0.72 28.88 26.69
C GLU A 11 -0.22 28.61 28.11
N ASP A 12 -0.34 29.61 28.98
CA ASP A 12 0.01 29.48 30.39
C ASP A 12 -1.19 28.89 31.14
N GLU A 13 -1.00 27.79 31.87
CA GLU A 13 -2.08 27.11 32.61
C GLU A 13 -2.77 28.03 33.63
N ARG A 14 -2.12 29.12 34.06
CA ARG A 14 -2.74 30.14 34.91
C ARG A 14 -3.81 30.97 34.21
N ASN A 15 -3.72 31.10 32.89
CA ASN A 15 -4.64 31.87 32.06
C ASN A 15 -5.71 30.99 31.38
N TYR A 16 -5.45 29.68 31.27
CA TYR A 16 -6.34 28.71 30.65
C TYR A 16 -6.76 27.66 31.69
N SER A 17 -7.92 27.88 32.30
CA SER A 17 -8.47 26.92 33.27
C SER A 17 -8.88 25.61 32.59
N ASN A 18 -8.71 24.47 33.28
CA ASN A 18 -9.07 23.13 32.80
C ASN A 18 -8.29 22.64 31.56
N THR A 19 -7.16 23.25 31.24
CA THR A 19 -6.21 22.76 30.23
C THR A 19 -4.98 22.16 30.87
N ARG A 20 -4.38 21.19 30.19
CA ARG A 20 -3.07 20.62 30.54
C ARG A 20 -2.15 20.79 29.35
N PHE A 21 -0.98 21.38 29.56
CA PHE A 21 -0.03 21.62 28.48
C PHE A 21 0.96 20.46 28.33
N HIS A 22 1.17 19.96 27.11
CA HIS A 22 2.09 18.87 26.82
C HIS A 22 3.07 19.26 25.70
N PHE A 23 4.36 18.99 25.91
CA PHE A 23 5.41 19.14 24.89
C PHE A 23 5.86 17.76 24.39
N PHE A 24 6.03 17.63 23.07
CA PHE A 24 6.46 16.40 22.40
C PHE A 24 7.83 16.51 21.71
N ASP A 25 8.54 17.61 21.92
CA ASP A 25 9.92 17.84 21.44
C ASP A 25 10.15 17.51 19.94
N ILE A 26 9.13 17.76 19.10
CA ILE A 26 9.26 17.65 17.65
C ILE A 26 10.00 18.89 17.13
N GLU A 27 11.23 18.64 16.68
CA GLU A 27 12.18 19.66 16.22
C GLU A 27 11.69 20.42 14.97
N ASN A 28 12.35 21.54 14.66
CA ASN A 28 11.98 22.40 13.54
C ASN A 28 12.45 21.85 12.17
N ILE A 29 12.01 22.53 11.10
CA ILE A 29 12.29 22.18 9.71
C ILE A 29 13.80 22.08 9.38
N HIS A 30 14.65 22.88 10.04
CA HIS A 30 16.09 22.87 9.77
C HIS A 30 16.76 21.60 10.31
N VAL A 31 16.34 21.16 11.50
CA VAL A 31 16.79 19.89 12.07
C VAL A 31 16.35 18.73 11.19
N MET A 32 15.10 18.74 10.70
CA MET A 32 14.58 17.68 9.83
C MET A 32 15.31 17.61 8.48
N ARG A 33 15.64 18.76 7.88
CA ARG A 33 16.48 18.82 6.67
C ARG A 33 17.86 18.19 6.92
N SER A 34 18.55 18.59 7.99
CA SER A 34 19.86 18.03 8.32
C SER A 34 19.80 16.53 8.66
N SER A 35 18.72 16.09 9.31
CA SER A 35 18.47 14.69 9.64
C SER A 35 18.33 13.83 8.39
N GLN A 36 17.48 14.24 7.45
CA GLN A 36 17.31 13.50 6.19
C GLN A 36 18.60 13.46 5.37
N GLN A 37 19.34 14.58 5.28
CA GLN A 37 20.61 14.60 4.56
C GLN A 37 21.55 13.50 5.08
N LYS A 38 21.70 13.38 6.41
CA LYS A 38 22.51 12.33 7.03
C LYS A 38 21.95 10.92 6.83
N LEU A 39 20.63 10.75 6.80
CA LEU A 39 20.00 9.46 6.47
C LEU A 39 20.40 9.02 5.05
N ILE A 40 20.28 9.92 4.08
CA ILE A 40 20.64 9.64 2.69
C ILE A 40 22.15 9.32 2.59
N GLU A 41 23.00 10.03 3.35
CA GLU A 41 24.41 9.69 3.43
C GLU A 41 24.66 8.31 4.02
N ALA A 42 23.91 7.92 5.06
CA ALA A 42 23.98 6.57 5.61
C ALA A 42 23.66 5.52 4.52
N CYS A 43 22.58 5.74 3.76
CA CYS A 43 22.11 4.81 2.74
C CYS A 43 23.07 4.65 1.55
N TYR A 44 23.65 5.75 1.04
CA TYR A 44 24.39 5.72 -0.23
C TYR A 44 25.92 5.86 -0.13
N LYS A 45 26.44 6.42 0.97
CA LYS A 45 27.90 6.66 1.11
C LYS A 45 28.62 5.62 1.96
N CYS A 46 27.94 4.99 2.91
CA CYS A 46 28.56 4.05 3.84
C CYS A 46 28.95 2.75 3.12
N ARG A 47 30.13 2.20 3.45
CA ARG A 47 30.66 0.97 2.83
C ARG A 47 30.69 -0.23 3.79
N SER A 48 30.36 -0.02 5.06
CA SER A 48 30.30 -1.06 6.08
C SER A 48 29.07 -0.91 6.97
N MET A 49 28.60 -2.01 7.56
CA MET A 49 27.45 -2.00 8.47
C MET A 49 27.70 -1.12 9.71
N SER A 50 28.91 -1.16 10.28
CA SER A 50 29.25 -0.35 11.46
C SER A 50 29.26 1.15 11.17
N GLU A 51 29.65 1.56 9.96
CA GLU A 51 29.57 2.95 9.51
C GLU A 51 28.12 3.37 9.24
N TYR A 52 27.35 2.51 8.57
CA TYR A 52 25.91 2.72 8.33
C TYR A 52 25.16 2.95 9.64
N LEU A 53 25.31 2.07 10.63
CA LEU A 53 24.58 2.16 11.90
C LEU A 53 24.95 3.43 12.68
N ARG A 54 26.24 3.80 12.73
CA ARG A 54 26.68 5.05 13.38
C ARG A 54 26.12 6.29 12.68
N THR A 55 26.16 6.31 11.34
CA THR A 55 25.64 7.45 10.56
C THR A 55 24.14 7.55 10.70
N LEU A 56 23.42 6.43 10.65
CA LEU A 56 21.98 6.34 10.88
C LEU A 56 21.60 6.86 12.28
N GLU A 57 22.29 6.43 13.33
CA GLU A 57 22.06 6.93 14.69
C GLU A 57 22.29 8.45 14.76
N SER A 58 23.40 8.94 14.18
CA SER A 58 23.75 10.36 14.16
C SER A 58 22.78 11.23 13.32
N SER A 59 22.01 10.61 12.42
CA SER A 59 20.97 11.30 11.64
C SER A 59 19.80 11.71 12.54
N GLY A 60 19.50 10.95 13.59
CA GLY A 60 18.30 11.13 14.40
C GLY A 60 16.98 10.85 13.68
N TRP A 61 16.99 10.40 12.42
CA TRP A 61 15.79 10.27 11.60
C TRP A 61 14.68 9.46 12.29
N LEU A 62 15.02 8.24 12.72
CA LEU A 62 14.07 7.35 13.40
C LEU A 62 13.59 7.90 14.74
N LYS A 63 14.42 8.69 15.43
CA LYS A 63 14.03 9.40 16.66
C LYS A 63 12.97 10.46 16.36
N HIS A 64 13.10 11.19 15.26
CA HIS A 64 12.13 12.22 14.86
C HIS A 64 10.79 11.60 14.44
N LEU A 65 10.80 10.51 13.66
CA LEU A 65 9.58 9.75 13.34
C LEU A 65 8.87 9.27 14.61
N ARG A 66 9.65 8.72 15.55
CA ARG A 66 9.14 8.26 16.84
C ARG A 66 8.43 9.37 17.61
N ALA A 67 9.02 10.56 17.71
CA ALA A 67 8.41 11.70 18.40
C ALA A 67 7.06 12.13 17.76
N ILE A 68 6.97 12.10 16.42
CA ILE A 68 5.73 12.38 15.70
C ILE A 68 4.66 11.33 16.00
N VAL A 69 5.03 10.04 15.96
CA VAL A 69 4.10 8.92 16.25
C VAL A 69 3.69 8.91 17.74
N GLU A 70 4.60 9.21 18.66
CA GLU A 70 4.31 9.36 20.10
C GLU A 70 3.26 10.45 20.36
N CYS A 71 3.44 11.63 19.76
CA CYS A 71 2.45 12.72 19.84
C CYS A 71 1.10 12.30 19.26
N SER A 72 1.09 11.70 18.07
CA SER A 72 -0.13 11.28 17.38
C SER A 72 -0.89 10.21 18.15
N THR A 73 -0.17 9.26 18.77
CA THR A 73 -0.74 8.21 19.62
C THR A 73 -1.34 8.82 20.88
N PHE A 74 -0.65 9.76 21.54
CA PHE A 74 -1.18 10.48 22.69
C PHE A 74 -2.47 11.24 22.35
N LEU A 75 -2.52 11.91 21.19
CA LEU A 75 -3.72 12.61 20.72
C LEU A 75 -4.88 11.64 20.50
N ALA A 76 -4.64 10.54 19.79
CA ALA A 76 -5.66 9.53 19.52
C ALA A 76 -6.20 8.89 20.82
N GLU A 77 -5.32 8.55 21.76
CA GLU A 77 -5.72 7.99 23.06
C GLU A 77 -6.52 8.99 23.90
N SER A 78 -6.11 10.27 23.90
CA SER A 78 -6.82 11.33 24.63
C SER A 78 -8.23 11.55 24.06
N ILE A 79 -8.36 11.63 22.73
CA ILE A 79 -9.65 11.78 22.05
C ILE A 79 -10.54 10.57 22.29
N SER A 80 -9.98 9.35 22.23
CA SER A 80 -10.71 8.11 22.52
C SER A 80 -11.25 8.06 23.96
N ARG A 81 -10.64 8.80 24.89
CA ARG A 81 -11.08 8.96 26.28
C ARG A 81 -12.07 10.12 26.49
N GLY A 82 -12.48 10.80 25.41
CA GLY A 82 -13.40 11.93 25.47
C GLY A 82 -12.73 13.27 25.82
N ILE A 83 -11.41 13.38 25.68
CA ILE A 83 -10.67 14.63 25.90
C ILE A 83 -10.51 15.37 24.57
N SER A 84 -10.96 16.61 24.51
CA SER A 84 -10.69 17.49 23.36
C SER A 84 -9.26 18.02 23.41
N CYS A 85 -8.57 17.97 22.26
CA CYS A 85 -7.18 18.40 22.15
C CYS A 85 -7.08 19.61 21.22
N VAL A 86 -6.31 20.63 21.64
CA VAL A 86 -5.87 21.73 20.77
C VAL A 86 -4.41 21.47 20.41
N VAL A 87 -4.12 21.42 19.10
CA VAL A 87 -2.77 21.10 18.60
C VAL A 87 -2.23 22.30 17.84
N HIS A 88 -1.06 22.78 18.25
CA HIS A 88 -0.38 23.87 17.56
C HIS A 88 1.14 23.67 17.61
N CYS A 89 1.83 24.36 16.70
CA CYS A 89 3.29 24.48 16.71
C CYS A 89 3.65 25.98 16.62
N SER A 90 4.74 26.35 15.94
CA SER A 90 5.08 27.77 15.75
C SER A 90 4.10 28.48 14.82
N ASP A 91 3.86 27.92 13.63
CA ASP A 91 3.06 28.55 12.57
C ASP A 91 1.85 27.68 12.12
N GLY A 92 1.75 26.45 12.64
CA GLY A 92 0.53 25.63 12.53
C GLY A 92 0.40 24.76 11.27
N TRP A 93 1.34 24.79 10.32
CA TRP A 93 1.21 24.10 9.03
C TRP A 93 2.21 22.95 8.77
N ASP A 94 3.13 22.66 9.70
CA ASP A 94 4.14 21.59 9.55
C ASP A 94 3.84 20.44 10.52
N ARG A 95 4.31 20.58 11.77
CA ARG A 95 4.18 19.55 12.83
C ARG A 95 2.74 19.31 13.25
N THR A 96 1.91 20.35 13.19
CA THR A 96 0.46 20.24 13.41
C THR A 96 -0.16 19.31 12.37
N SER A 97 0.06 19.55 11.07
CA SER A 97 -0.44 18.69 9.99
C SER A 97 0.05 17.25 10.14
N GLN A 98 1.33 17.03 10.45
CA GLN A 98 1.87 15.69 10.73
C GLN A 98 1.09 14.95 11.82
N THR A 99 0.95 15.57 12.99
CA THR A 99 0.40 14.91 14.18
C THR A 99 -1.12 14.76 14.14
N VAL A 100 -1.84 15.76 13.61
CA VAL A 100 -3.30 15.72 13.49
C VAL A 100 -3.75 14.74 12.40
N SER A 101 -3.04 14.67 11.27
CA SER A 101 -3.39 13.70 10.22
C SER A 101 -3.08 12.26 10.64
N LEU A 102 -1.97 12.01 11.33
CA LEU A 102 -1.68 10.69 11.90
C LEU A 102 -2.67 10.29 13.01
N ALA A 103 -3.05 11.21 13.91
CA ALA A 103 -4.06 10.92 14.92
C ALA A 103 -5.41 10.52 14.30
N GLN A 104 -5.81 11.19 13.21
CA GLN A 104 -7.00 10.82 12.44
C GLN A 104 -6.90 9.43 11.81
N LEU A 105 -5.73 9.05 11.27
CA LEU A 105 -5.51 7.68 10.76
C LEU A 105 -5.63 6.62 11.85
N LEU A 106 -5.19 6.93 13.07
CA LEU A 106 -5.31 6.05 14.22
C LEU A 106 -6.77 5.92 14.70
N LEU A 107 -7.56 6.99 14.62
CA LEU A 107 -8.92 7.04 15.14
C LEU A 107 -9.98 6.53 14.15
N ASP A 108 -9.85 6.86 12.86
CA ASP A 108 -10.93 6.67 11.89
C ASP A 108 -10.48 5.72 10.74
N PRO A 109 -11.15 4.57 10.57
CA PRO A 109 -10.90 3.65 9.46
C PRO A 109 -11.07 4.27 8.08
N PHE A 110 -11.90 5.31 7.93
CA PHE A 110 -12.12 5.97 6.66
C PHE A 110 -10.80 6.45 6.04
N PHE A 111 -9.96 7.14 6.82
CA PHE A 111 -8.68 7.67 6.34
C PHE A 111 -7.65 6.59 5.98
N ARG A 112 -7.90 5.33 6.35
CA ARG A 112 -7.07 4.17 5.99
C ARG A 112 -7.49 3.49 4.68
N THR A 113 -8.56 3.98 4.06
CA THR A 113 -8.92 3.66 2.67
C THR A 113 -8.11 4.52 1.68
N ILE A 114 -7.97 4.09 0.43
CA ILE A 114 -7.32 4.89 -0.63
C ILE A 114 -8.00 6.25 -0.74
N HIS A 115 -9.32 6.26 -0.90
CA HIS A 115 -10.08 7.51 -1.03
C HIS A 115 -9.97 8.38 0.22
N GLY A 116 -10.12 7.80 1.41
CA GLY A 116 -10.01 8.57 2.65
C GLY A 116 -8.62 9.15 2.86
N PHE A 117 -7.55 8.45 2.48
CA PHE A 117 -6.19 9.00 2.57
C PHE A 117 -5.99 10.19 1.63
N GLN A 118 -6.54 10.16 0.42
CA GLN A 118 -6.55 11.31 -0.49
C GLN A 118 -7.28 12.50 0.16
N VAL A 119 -8.46 12.26 0.74
CA VAL A 119 -9.23 13.28 1.47
C VAL A 119 -8.45 13.85 2.65
N LEU A 120 -7.72 13.02 3.40
CA LEU A 120 -6.88 13.44 4.51
C LEU A 120 -5.77 14.41 4.04
N VAL A 121 -5.10 14.07 2.94
CA VAL A 121 -4.06 14.92 2.34
C VAL A 121 -4.65 16.22 1.79
N GLU A 122 -5.74 16.16 1.05
CA GLU A 122 -6.45 17.35 0.56
C GLU A 122 -6.90 18.27 1.69
N LYS A 123 -7.34 17.70 2.82
CA LYS A 123 -7.79 18.45 3.98
C LYS A 123 -6.61 19.02 4.78
N ASP A 124 -5.87 18.18 5.51
CA ASP A 124 -4.95 18.61 6.58
C ASP A 124 -3.58 19.07 6.08
N TRP A 125 -3.28 18.85 4.80
CA TRP A 125 -2.05 19.29 4.18
C TRP A 125 -2.30 20.40 3.17
N LEU A 126 -3.13 20.12 2.17
CA LEU A 126 -3.38 21.07 1.08
C LEU A 126 -4.31 22.21 1.54
N GLY A 127 -5.45 21.90 2.14
CA GLY A 127 -6.44 22.86 2.61
C GLY A 127 -5.96 23.71 3.78
N PHE A 128 -5.24 23.10 4.74
CA PHE A 128 -4.65 23.80 5.89
C PHE A 128 -3.32 24.51 5.61
N GLY A 129 -2.88 24.56 4.35
CA GLY A 129 -1.81 25.46 3.91
C GLY A 129 -0.40 24.99 4.25
N HIS A 130 -0.14 23.68 4.22
CA HIS A 130 1.24 23.21 4.18
C HIS A 130 1.94 23.78 2.94
N LYS A 131 3.10 24.41 3.15
CA LYS A 131 3.84 25.17 2.13
C LYS A 131 4.63 24.25 1.19
N PHE A 132 3.94 23.48 0.35
CA PHE A 132 4.58 22.46 -0.50
C PHE A 132 5.63 23.03 -1.45
N ASP A 133 5.38 24.14 -2.15
CA ASP A 133 6.37 24.72 -3.07
C ASP A 133 7.68 25.08 -2.34
N ASP A 134 7.57 25.65 -1.14
CA ASP A 134 8.73 26.04 -0.33
C ASP A 134 9.45 24.82 0.27
N ARG A 135 8.67 23.87 0.83
CA ARG A 135 9.20 22.69 1.53
C ARG A 135 9.85 21.69 0.57
N CYS A 136 9.31 21.57 -0.65
CA CYS A 136 9.76 20.64 -1.68
C CYS A 136 10.59 21.30 -2.78
N ALA A 137 10.81 22.61 -2.71
CA ALA A 137 11.62 23.39 -3.66
C ALA A 137 11.17 23.28 -5.13
N HIS A 138 9.86 23.34 -5.40
CA HIS A 138 9.32 23.18 -6.77
C HIS A 138 9.84 24.23 -7.76
N ILE A 139 10.11 25.45 -7.28
CA ILE A 139 10.65 26.57 -8.06
C ILE A 139 12.17 26.72 -7.85
N GLY A 140 12.79 25.75 -7.15
CA GLY A 140 14.18 25.80 -6.73
C GLY A 140 14.43 26.73 -5.53
N ALA A 141 15.56 26.51 -4.85
CA ALA A 141 16.05 27.39 -3.79
C ALA A 141 16.78 28.58 -4.40
N LEU A 142 16.02 29.53 -4.96
CA LEU A 142 16.55 30.66 -5.75
C LEU A 142 17.46 31.61 -4.95
N ASN A 143 17.46 31.50 -3.62
CA ASN A 143 18.37 32.20 -2.71
C ASN A 143 18.54 31.42 -1.38
N ASP A 144 19.45 31.90 -0.52
CA ASP A 144 19.75 31.26 0.76
C ASP A 144 18.57 31.21 1.74
N GLU A 145 17.63 32.15 1.64
CA GLU A 145 16.43 32.16 2.49
C GLU A 145 15.45 31.07 2.06
N ALA A 146 15.18 30.96 0.75
CA ALA A 146 14.38 29.89 0.17
C ALA A 146 15.01 28.51 0.45
N ALA A 147 16.34 28.39 0.37
CA ALA A 147 17.05 27.16 0.71
C ALA A 147 16.80 26.71 2.17
N LYS A 148 16.61 27.66 3.09
CA LYS A 148 16.34 27.38 4.51
C LYS A 148 14.90 26.92 4.76
N GLU A 149 13.97 27.15 3.83
CA GLU A 149 12.58 26.69 3.93
C GLU A 149 12.38 25.24 3.47
N VAL A 150 13.32 24.68 2.70
CA VAL A 150 13.26 23.29 2.21
C VAL A 150 13.36 22.31 3.38
N SER A 151 12.42 21.37 3.48
CA SER A 151 12.40 20.38 4.57
C SER A 151 11.45 19.21 4.27
N PRO A 152 11.79 17.96 4.65
CA PRO A 152 11.04 16.75 4.31
C PRO A 152 9.85 16.48 5.23
N ILE A 153 9.02 17.49 5.49
CA ILE A 153 7.92 17.40 6.47
C ILE A 153 6.84 16.41 6.01
N PHE A 154 6.43 16.49 4.74
CA PHE A 154 5.48 15.53 4.19
C PHE A 154 6.08 14.13 4.01
N SER A 155 7.38 14.03 3.67
CA SER A 155 8.08 12.73 3.62
C SER A 155 8.11 12.04 5.00
N GLN A 156 8.33 12.79 6.09
CA GLN A 156 8.24 12.24 7.45
C GLN A 156 6.84 11.74 7.79
N PHE A 157 5.80 12.43 7.33
CA PHE A 157 4.43 11.96 7.49
C PHE A 157 4.21 10.63 6.78
N LEU A 158 4.57 10.52 5.51
CA LEU A 158 4.45 9.27 4.75
C LEU A 158 5.27 8.13 5.38
N ASP A 159 6.48 8.42 5.88
CA ASP A 159 7.29 7.44 6.62
C ASP A 159 6.59 7.00 7.91
N CYS A 160 6.02 7.93 8.70
CA CYS A 160 5.22 7.56 9.87
C CYS A 160 4.02 6.68 9.52
N VAL A 161 3.33 6.95 8.41
CA VAL A 161 2.24 6.08 7.91
C VAL A 161 2.78 4.68 7.60
N HIS A 162 3.93 4.59 6.90
CA HIS A 162 4.61 3.32 6.65
C HIS A 162 4.96 2.59 7.95
N GLN A 163 5.51 3.25 8.96
CA GLN A 163 5.81 2.63 10.26
C GLN A 163 4.56 2.02 10.91
N ILE A 164 3.42 2.73 10.85
CA ILE A 164 2.14 2.23 11.39
C ILE A 164 1.62 1.06 10.56
N MET A 165 1.73 1.11 9.23
CA MET A 165 1.36 0.00 8.34
C MET A 165 2.15 -1.27 8.65
N GLN A 166 3.46 -1.15 8.92
CA GLN A 166 4.30 -2.29 9.33
C GLN A 166 3.83 -2.91 10.65
N GLN A 167 3.36 -2.10 11.60
CA GLN A 167 2.82 -2.58 12.87
C GLN A 167 1.38 -3.09 12.78
N ARG A 168 0.61 -2.65 11.78
CA ARG A 168 -0.79 -3.03 11.53
C ARG A 168 -1.01 -3.41 10.06
N PRO A 169 -0.46 -4.54 9.58
CA PRO A 169 -0.45 -4.90 8.15
C PRO A 169 -1.82 -5.08 7.52
N ARG A 170 -2.87 -5.27 8.32
CA ARG A 170 -4.26 -5.51 7.86
C ARG A 170 -5.15 -4.27 7.95
N ALA A 171 -4.65 -3.15 8.47
CA ALA A 171 -5.48 -2.00 8.83
C ALA A 171 -5.66 -0.97 7.70
N PHE A 172 -4.84 -1.04 6.64
CA PHE A 172 -4.79 -0.07 5.55
C PHE A 172 -5.12 -0.72 4.22
N GLN A 173 -5.97 -0.06 3.42
CA GLN A 173 -6.37 -0.54 2.09
C GLN A 173 -5.23 -0.44 1.09
N PHE A 174 -4.35 0.55 1.26
CA PHE A 174 -3.22 0.79 0.38
C PHE A 174 -1.93 0.13 0.86
N ASN A 175 -1.02 -0.15 -0.07
CA ASN A 175 0.30 -0.72 0.16
C ASN A 175 1.41 0.35 0.13
N ASP A 176 2.65 -0.07 0.40
CA ASP A 176 3.81 0.86 0.45
C ASP A 176 4.06 1.58 -0.88
N ARG A 177 3.74 0.95 -2.02
CA ARG A 177 3.89 1.56 -3.35
C ARG A 177 3.04 2.81 -3.50
N TYR A 178 1.83 2.80 -2.93
CA TYR A 178 0.93 3.96 -2.97
C TYR A 178 1.57 5.18 -2.32
N LEU A 179 2.19 5.00 -1.15
CA LEU A 179 2.86 6.08 -0.44
C LEU A 179 4.12 6.57 -1.19
N ILE A 180 4.85 5.65 -1.83
CA ILE A 180 6.06 5.99 -2.61
C ILE A 180 5.70 6.75 -3.88
N ASP A 181 4.67 6.33 -4.62
CA ASP A 181 4.21 7.05 -5.82
C ASP A 181 3.68 8.44 -5.45
N ILE A 182 2.98 8.59 -4.30
CA ILE A 182 2.62 9.92 -3.76
C ILE A 182 3.87 10.74 -3.48
N HIS A 183 4.85 10.17 -2.77
CA HIS A 183 6.10 10.85 -2.46
C HIS A 183 6.83 11.32 -3.73
N GLU A 184 6.93 10.48 -4.77
CA GLU A 184 7.55 10.86 -6.04
C GLU A 184 6.82 12.01 -6.72
N HIS A 185 5.49 11.98 -6.73
CA HIS A 185 4.67 13.00 -7.39
C HIS A 185 4.50 14.29 -6.59
N VAL A 186 4.84 14.29 -5.30
CA VAL A 186 5.06 15.53 -4.54
C VAL A 186 6.18 16.33 -5.19
N TYR A 187 7.32 15.70 -5.50
CA TYR A 187 8.48 16.41 -6.07
C TYR A 187 8.43 16.56 -7.59
N SER A 188 7.74 15.67 -8.31
CA SER A 188 7.83 15.64 -9.78
C SER A 188 7.19 16.82 -10.49
N CYS A 189 6.29 17.55 -9.81
CA CYS A 189 5.48 18.64 -10.39
C CYS A 189 4.69 18.24 -11.65
N GLN A 190 4.47 16.93 -11.87
CA GLN A 190 3.73 16.43 -13.04
C GLN A 190 2.23 16.71 -12.94
N PHE A 191 1.73 16.81 -11.71
CA PHE A 191 0.33 17.07 -11.37
C PHE A 191 0.23 18.37 -10.58
N GLY A 192 -0.94 18.99 -10.62
CA GLY A 192 -1.19 20.23 -9.87
C GLY A 192 -1.44 20.05 -8.39
N THR A 193 -1.65 18.81 -7.93
CA THR A 193 -2.10 18.50 -6.55
C THR A 193 -1.26 19.15 -5.47
N PHE A 194 0.08 19.12 -5.60
CA PHE A 194 1.00 19.65 -4.59
C PHE A 194 1.60 21.02 -4.95
N ILE A 195 1.09 21.70 -5.99
CA ILE A 195 1.59 23.02 -6.40
C ILE A 195 0.98 24.11 -5.52
N GLY A 196 1.77 25.12 -5.18
CA GLY A 196 1.38 26.27 -4.36
C GLY A 196 1.49 26.01 -2.86
N ASN A 197 1.61 27.09 -2.08
CA ASN A 197 1.81 27.03 -0.63
C ASN A 197 0.51 27.08 0.17
N CYS A 198 -0.59 27.51 -0.46
CA CYS A 198 -1.91 27.56 0.18
C CYS A 198 -3.05 27.47 -0.85
N GLU A 199 -4.28 27.33 -0.35
CA GLU A 199 -5.48 27.28 -1.20
C GLU A 199 -5.64 28.55 -2.06
N LYS A 200 -5.28 29.72 -1.52
CA LYS A 200 -5.30 30.99 -2.25
C LYS A 200 -4.36 30.95 -3.46
N ASP A 201 -3.12 30.49 -3.30
CA ASP A 201 -2.16 30.37 -4.39
C ASP A 201 -2.70 29.46 -5.50
N ARG A 202 -3.31 28.32 -5.14
CA ARG A 202 -3.87 27.37 -6.10
C ARG A 202 -5.04 27.96 -6.90
N LYS A 203 -5.86 28.79 -6.26
CA LYS A 203 -6.95 29.55 -6.91
C LYS A 203 -6.39 30.58 -7.89
N ASP A 204 -5.41 31.37 -7.45
CA ASP A 204 -4.78 32.44 -8.24
C ASP A 204 -4.02 31.86 -9.46
N LEU A 205 -3.40 30.68 -9.30
CA LEU A 205 -2.72 29.95 -10.38
C LEU A 205 -3.67 29.19 -11.32
N HIS A 206 -4.97 29.10 -10.97
CA HIS A 206 -5.98 28.32 -11.66
C HIS A 206 -5.61 26.84 -11.86
N ILE A 207 -5.04 26.22 -10.82
CA ILE A 207 -4.49 24.85 -10.87
C ILE A 207 -5.52 23.84 -11.37
N GLU A 208 -6.75 23.89 -10.86
CA GLU A 208 -7.84 22.98 -11.25
C GLU A 208 -8.12 22.98 -12.76
N LYS A 209 -8.03 24.15 -13.41
CA LYS A 209 -8.32 24.31 -14.84
C LYS A 209 -7.12 24.01 -15.73
N ARG A 210 -5.90 24.16 -15.20
CA ARG A 210 -4.65 24.13 -15.98
C ARG A 210 -3.88 22.83 -15.84
N THR A 211 -4.22 22.00 -14.86
CA THR A 211 -3.45 20.80 -14.52
C THR A 211 -4.36 19.59 -14.33
N LYS A 212 -3.76 18.41 -14.18
CA LYS A 212 -4.46 17.20 -13.77
C LYS A 212 -4.18 16.91 -12.29
N SER A 213 -5.15 16.29 -11.63
CA SER A 213 -4.99 15.79 -10.27
C SER A 213 -4.19 14.49 -10.26
N LEU A 214 -3.29 14.36 -9.29
CA LEU A 214 -2.60 13.11 -8.98
C LEU A 214 -3.59 11.98 -8.66
N TRP A 215 -4.67 12.30 -7.92
CA TRP A 215 -5.64 11.31 -7.49
C TRP A 215 -6.29 10.61 -8.67
N THR A 216 -6.66 11.38 -9.71
CA THR A 216 -7.15 10.81 -10.96
C THR A 216 -6.15 9.82 -11.55
N TYR A 217 -4.86 10.13 -11.57
CA TYR A 217 -3.85 9.20 -12.09
C TYR A 217 -3.70 7.93 -11.24
N LEU A 218 -3.70 8.06 -9.92
CA LEU A 218 -3.57 6.91 -9.00
C LEU A 218 -4.83 6.02 -9.01
N ASP A 219 -6.02 6.59 -9.14
CA ASP A 219 -7.28 5.84 -9.17
C ASP A 219 -7.38 4.92 -10.41
N HIS A 220 -6.84 5.36 -11.57
CA HIS A 220 -6.74 4.50 -12.76
C HIS A 220 -5.76 3.33 -12.59
N ARG A 221 -4.99 3.32 -11.50
CA ARG A 221 -3.98 2.33 -11.16
C ARG A 221 -4.22 1.68 -9.81
N GLN A 222 -5.46 1.74 -9.31
CA GLN A 222 -5.80 1.29 -7.96
C GLN A 222 -5.35 -0.15 -7.65
N ASP A 223 -5.38 -1.03 -8.65
CA ASP A 223 -4.91 -2.42 -8.56
C ASP A 223 -3.40 -2.58 -8.31
N ASP A 224 -2.58 -1.54 -8.53
CA ASP A 224 -1.17 -1.49 -8.10
C ASP A 224 -1.04 -1.24 -6.58
N TYR A 225 -2.07 -0.65 -5.98
CA TYR A 225 -1.99 -0.03 -4.66
C TYR A 225 -2.74 -0.79 -3.58
N LEU A 226 -3.59 -1.76 -3.95
CA LEU A 226 -4.34 -2.54 -2.97
C LEU A 226 -3.42 -3.41 -2.12
N ASN A 227 -3.70 -3.43 -0.82
CA ASN A 227 -3.13 -4.34 0.15
C ASN A 227 -4.02 -5.61 0.23
N PRO A 228 -3.50 -6.80 -0.10
CA PRO A 228 -4.28 -8.05 -0.08
C PRO A 228 -4.74 -8.45 1.33
N PHE A 229 -4.08 -7.93 2.37
CA PHE A 229 -4.37 -8.27 3.75
C PHE A 229 -5.35 -7.30 4.41
N TYR A 230 -5.86 -6.31 3.68
CA TYR A 230 -6.74 -5.30 4.25
C TYR A 230 -8.06 -5.90 4.76
N GLU A 231 -8.41 -5.58 6.01
CA GLU A 231 -9.66 -5.97 6.63
C GLU A 231 -10.48 -4.70 7.02
N PRO A 232 -11.48 -4.31 6.21
CA PRO A 232 -12.13 -3.01 6.32
C PRO A 232 -12.82 -2.73 7.67
N THR A 233 -13.36 -3.75 8.32
CA THR A 233 -14.21 -3.60 9.52
C THR A 233 -13.57 -4.12 10.80
N THR A 234 -12.40 -4.78 10.72
CA THR A 234 -11.74 -5.37 11.90
C THR A 234 -11.17 -4.31 12.83
N PHE A 235 -10.68 -3.20 12.28
CA PHE A 235 -9.88 -2.22 13.02
C PHE A 235 -10.59 -0.87 13.10
N GLY A 236 -11.37 -0.65 14.16
CA GLY A 236 -12.00 0.64 14.47
C GLY A 236 -10.97 1.73 14.83
N VAL A 237 -10.44 1.68 16.06
CA VAL A 237 -9.34 2.54 16.51
C VAL A 237 -8.05 1.72 16.57
N LEU A 238 -6.96 2.24 16.03
CA LEU A 238 -5.62 1.67 16.15
C LEU A 238 -4.96 2.11 17.46
N SER A 239 -5.13 1.31 18.50
CA SER A 239 -4.46 1.48 19.79
C SER A 239 -3.18 0.64 19.90
N GLY A 240 -2.34 0.95 20.90
CA GLY A 240 -1.14 0.18 21.21
C GLY A 240 -0.09 0.20 20.09
N ILE A 241 0.06 1.33 19.41
CA ILE A 241 1.18 1.55 18.49
C ILE A 241 2.46 1.59 19.32
N GLU A 242 3.42 0.76 18.97
CA GLU A 242 4.69 0.64 19.66
C GLU A 242 5.59 1.85 19.35
N THR A 243 6.04 2.52 20.39
CA THR A 243 6.89 3.71 20.30
C THR A 243 8.33 3.47 20.78
N ARG A 244 8.70 2.26 21.20
CA ARG A 244 10.11 1.91 21.47
C ARG A 244 10.97 2.13 20.22
N ALA A 245 12.18 2.64 20.41
CA ALA A 245 13.11 2.93 19.31
C ALA A 245 13.36 1.74 18.38
N ALA A 246 13.39 0.51 18.91
CA ALA A 246 13.61 -0.72 18.14
C ALA A 246 12.44 -1.10 17.20
N ALA A 247 11.27 -0.49 17.36
CA ALA A 247 10.12 -0.71 16.48
C ALA A 247 10.21 0.10 15.18
N PHE A 248 11.03 1.15 15.13
CA PHE A 248 11.21 2.02 13.98
C PHE A 248 12.33 1.50 13.10
N LYS A 249 12.06 1.36 11.81
CA LYS A 249 13.02 0.83 10.82
C LYS A 249 13.18 1.81 9.68
N VAL A 250 14.36 1.83 9.07
CA VAL A 250 14.57 2.62 7.84
C VAL A 250 13.63 2.09 6.76
N TRP A 251 12.88 2.99 6.13
CA TRP A 251 12.04 2.66 4.99
C TRP A 251 12.89 2.47 3.73
N HIS A 252 13.49 1.29 3.63
CA HIS A 252 14.44 0.97 2.57
C HIS A 252 13.85 1.10 1.17
N ALA A 253 12.57 0.75 1.00
CA ALA A 253 11.88 0.90 -0.29
C ALA A 253 11.82 2.36 -0.79
N LEU A 254 11.94 3.35 0.09
CA LEU A 254 12.02 4.76 -0.26
C LEU A 254 13.47 5.26 -0.30
N TYR A 255 14.23 5.08 0.79
CA TYR A 255 15.56 5.68 0.97
C TYR A 255 16.73 4.85 0.41
N ASN A 256 16.45 3.61 0.01
CA ASN A 256 17.40 2.71 -0.63
C ASN A 256 16.72 1.96 -1.78
N ARG A 257 15.94 2.70 -2.58
CA ARG A 257 15.02 2.15 -3.59
C ARG A 257 15.70 1.59 -4.83
N PHE A 258 16.96 1.97 -5.07
CA PHE A 258 17.75 1.53 -6.20
C PHE A 258 18.60 0.35 -5.77
N ASP A 259 18.65 -0.65 -6.64
CA ASP A 259 19.30 -1.90 -6.33
C ASP A 259 20.83 -1.80 -6.41
N ASP A 260 21.45 -1.63 -5.24
CA ASP A 260 22.90 -1.72 -5.06
C ASP A 260 23.37 -3.15 -4.68
N GLY A 261 22.48 -4.15 -4.72
CA GLY A 261 22.78 -5.57 -4.43
C GLY A 261 22.92 -5.95 -2.94
N LEU A 262 22.76 -4.99 -2.02
CA LEU A 262 22.90 -5.21 -0.57
C LEU A 262 21.61 -5.66 0.13
N LEU A 263 20.44 -5.41 -0.48
CA LEU A 263 19.12 -5.71 0.12
C LEU A 263 18.30 -6.66 -0.76
N PRO A 264 17.38 -7.44 -0.17
CA PRO A 264 16.49 -8.30 -0.94
C PRO A 264 15.65 -7.49 -1.94
N ARG A 265 15.65 -7.93 -3.21
CA ARG A 265 14.89 -7.31 -4.32
C ARG A 265 13.37 -7.50 -4.24
N GLU A 266 12.91 -8.42 -3.39
CA GLU A 266 11.51 -8.87 -3.34
C GLU A 266 10.89 -8.47 -2.00
N THR A 267 9.77 -7.76 -2.05
CA THR A 267 8.97 -7.50 -0.84
C THR A 267 8.06 -8.68 -0.55
N ALA A 268 7.82 -8.97 0.73
CA ALA A 268 6.91 -10.05 1.13
C ALA A 268 5.50 -9.86 0.55
N THR A 269 5.04 -8.61 0.50
CA THR A 269 3.74 -8.25 -0.08
C THR A 269 3.65 -8.61 -1.56
N ASP A 270 4.68 -8.31 -2.37
CA ASP A 270 4.68 -8.64 -3.80
C ASP A 270 4.68 -10.16 -4.02
N MET A 271 5.44 -10.90 -3.22
CA MET A 271 5.46 -12.36 -3.28
C MET A 271 4.09 -12.95 -2.94
N VAL A 272 3.40 -12.41 -1.94
CA VAL A 272 2.07 -12.89 -1.55
C VAL A 272 1.03 -12.53 -2.59
N MET A 273 1.02 -11.29 -3.09
CA MET A 273 0.14 -10.88 -4.21
C MET A 273 0.31 -11.82 -5.41
N THR A 274 1.55 -12.08 -5.79
CA THR A 274 1.89 -12.98 -6.89
C THR A 274 1.40 -14.41 -6.63
N ALA A 275 1.61 -14.93 -5.41
CA ALA A 275 1.16 -16.27 -5.05
C ALA A 275 -0.36 -16.39 -5.09
N MET A 276 -1.09 -15.38 -4.59
CA MET A 276 -2.56 -15.33 -4.66
C MET A 276 -3.05 -15.33 -6.11
N GLU A 277 -2.40 -14.57 -6.99
CA GLU A 277 -2.72 -14.54 -8.41
C GLU A 277 -2.45 -15.90 -9.08
N HIS A 278 -1.33 -16.56 -8.75
CA HIS A 278 -1.02 -17.91 -9.25
C HIS A 278 -2.05 -18.94 -8.78
N VAL A 279 -2.47 -18.87 -7.51
CA VAL A 279 -3.54 -19.72 -6.96
C VAL A 279 -4.84 -19.51 -7.71
N GLY A 280 -5.28 -18.28 -7.92
CA GLY A 280 -6.52 -18.00 -8.67
C GLY A 280 -6.50 -18.52 -10.11
N VAL A 281 -5.35 -18.45 -10.78
CA VAL A 281 -5.18 -19.05 -12.13
C VAL A 281 -5.25 -20.58 -12.07
N LEU A 282 -4.64 -21.21 -11.06
CA LEU A 282 -4.70 -22.66 -10.89
C LEU A 282 -6.12 -23.14 -10.57
N GLU A 283 -6.86 -22.45 -9.69
CA GLU A 283 -8.25 -22.76 -9.36
C GLU A 283 -9.15 -22.65 -10.61
N SER A 284 -8.97 -21.60 -11.41
CA SER A 284 -9.68 -21.43 -12.68
C SER A 284 -9.39 -22.58 -13.66
N HIS A 285 -8.15 -23.04 -13.74
CA HIS A 285 -7.78 -24.17 -14.59
C HIS A 285 -8.37 -25.49 -14.07
N ILE A 286 -8.36 -25.73 -12.76
CA ILE A 286 -9.00 -26.90 -12.15
C ILE A 286 -10.50 -26.93 -12.48
N ALA A 287 -11.18 -25.78 -12.38
CA ALA A 287 -12.60 -25.66 -12.73
C ALA A 287 -12.86 -26.03 -14.21
N ALA A 288 -12.05 -25.49 -15.14
CA ALA A 288 -12.17 -25.81 -16.56
C ALA A 288 -11.94 -27.31 -16.86
N LEU A 289 -10.93 -27.93 -16.24
CA LEU A 289 -10.67 -29.37 -16.40
C LEU A 289 -11.81 -30.22 -15.85
N ARG A 290 -12.42 -29.84 -14.71
CA ARG A 290 -13.59 -30.54 -14.15
C ARG A 290 -14.78 -30.53 -15.10
N ILE A 291 -15.06 -29.38 -15.73
CA ILE A 291 -16.12 -29.24 -16.75
C ILE A 291 -15.83 -30.18 -17.94
N ARG A 292 -14.60 -30.17 -18.47
CA ARG A 292 -14.23 -31.03 -19.60
C ARG A 292 -14.31 -32.51 -19.29
N ILE A 293 -13.90 -32.93 -18.08
CA ILE A 293 -14.06 -34.30 -17.63
C ILE A 293 -15.56 -34.68 -17.63
N ALA A 294 -16.45 -33.79 -17.20
CA ALA A 294 -17.89 -34.04 -17.23
C ALA A 294 -18.44 -34.15 -18.67
N GLU A 295 -18.01 -33.28 -19.59
CA GLU A 295 -18.37 -33.35 -21.01
C GLU A 295 -17.92 -34.66 -21.65
N LEU A 296 -16.65 -35.05 -21.45
CA LEU A 296 -16.10 -36.29 -22.00
C LEU A 296 -16.81 -37.52 -21.42
N LYS A 297 -17.15 -37.50 -20.13
CA LYS A 297 -17.97 -38.57 -19.51
C LYS A 297 -19.36 -38.66 -20.14
N CYS A 298 -19.99 -37.52 -20.45
CA CYS A 298 -21.28 -37.49 -21.15
C CYS A 298 -21.16 -38.04 -22.58
N GLN A 299 -20.07 -37.74 -23.29
CA GLN A 299 -19.81 -38.27 -24.62
C GLN A 299 -19.54 -39.78 -24.60
N LEU A 300 -18.76 -40.27 -23.64
CA LEU A 300 -18.48 -41.70 -23.46
C LEU A 300 -19.73 -42.48 -23.00
N GLY A 301 -20.60 -41.86 -22.20
CA GLY A 301 -21.88 -42.43 -21.76
C GLY A 301 -22.91 -42.62 -22.88
N LYS A 302 -22.73 -41.99 -24.04
CA LYS A 302 -23.60 -42.18 -25.23
C LYS A 302 -23.24 -43.42 -26.06
N GLY A 303 -22.21 -44.19 -25.66
CA GLY A 303 -21.80 -45.44 -26.31
C GLY A 303 -22.49 -46.73 -25.82
N GLY A 304 -23.41 -46.65 -24.84
CA GLY A 304 -24.23 -47.77 -24.38
C GLY A 304 -25.71 -47.38 -24.38
N ALA A 305 -26.53 -48.10 -25.15
CA ALA A 305 -27.86 -47.66 -25.55
C ALA A 305 -28.95 -47.67 -24.45
N CYS A 306 -29.87 -46.72 -24.62
CA CYS A 306 -31.32 -46.75 -24.37
C CYS A 306 -31.93 -46.55 -22.96
N CYS A 307 -32.82 -45.54 -22.96
CA CYS A 307 -34.19 -45.51 -22.43
C CYS A 307 -34.44 -45.53 -20.91
N GLY A 308 -35.14 -44.50 -20.45
CA GLY A 308 -35.94 -44.56 -19.22
C GLY A 308 -36.29 -43.20 -18.64
N ASN A 309 -37.37 -42.59 -19.13
CA ASN A 309 -38.17 -41.72 -18.27
C ASN A 309 -38.53 -42.52 -17.01
N SER A 310 -38.27 -42.00 -15.81
CA SER A 310 -39.28 -41.86 -14.75
C SER A 310 -38.64 -41.53 -13.41
N MET A 311 -39.16 -40.44 -12.85
CA MET A 311 -39.50 -40.16 -11.45
C MET A 311 -38.56 -40.52 -10.30
N ALA A 312 -38.39 -39.50 -9.46
CA ALA A 312 -38.11 -39.59 -8.05
C ALA A 312 -39.04 -40.58 -7.33
N ASP A 313 -38.53 -41.36 -6.39
CA ASP A 313 -39.12 -41.38 -5.04
C ASP A 313 -38.14 -41.91 -3.98
N SER A 314 -38.26 -41.29 -2.82
CA SER A 314 -38.05 -41.69 -1.43
C SER A 314 -37.15 -42.87 -1.03
N GLY A 315 -36.47 -42.68 0.11
CA GLY A 315 -36.93 -43.46 1.27
C GLY A 315 -35.88 -44.32 1.97
N HIS A 316 -35.67 -43.95 3.24
CA HIS A 316 -35.04 -44.65 4.36
C HIS A 316 -34.94 -46.19 4.39
N SER A 317 -33.82 -46.60 4.99
CA SER A 317 -33.68 -47.49 6.17
C SER A 317 -33.20 -48.95 6.02
N SER A 318 -32.09 -49.16 6.73
CA SER A 318 -31.75 -50.26 7.67
C SER A 318 -31.42 -51.67 7.14
N GLY A 319 -30.26 -52.17 7.61
CA GLY A 319 -30.16 -53.58 8.01
C GLY A 319 -28.86 -54.34 7.69
N THR A 320 -27.88 -54.23 8.60
CA THR A 320 -27.00 -55.32 9.10
C THR A 320 -26.07 -56.13 8.17
N GLY A 321 -24.78 -56.14 8.53
CA GLY A 321 -23.83 -57.21 8.17
C GLY A 321 -22.35 -56.80 8.34
N GLN A 322 -21.67 -57.41 9.32
CA GLN A 322 -20.25 -57.29 9.69
C GLN A 322 -19.31 -57.60 8.49
N SER A 323 -18.04 -57.19 8.38
CA SER A 323 -16.92 -57.17 9.34
C SER A 323 -15.69 -56.43 8.75
N ASP A 324 -14.94 -55.76 9.63
CA ASP A 324 -13.48 -55.50 9.65
C ASP A 324 -12.70 -55.14 8.36
N GLU A 325 -12.17 -53.91 8.29
CA GLU A 325 -10.74 -53.62 8.51
C GLU A 325 -10.42 -52.11 8.43
N ARG A 326 -9.38 -51.72 9.18
CA ARG A 326 -9.06 -50.39 9.70
C ARG A 326 -8.33 -49.49 8.70
N LEU A 327 -8.62 -48.18 8.69
CA LEU A 327 -7.60 -47.11 8.60
C LEU A 327 -8.19 -45.73 8.99
N ALA A 328 -7.39 -44.98 9.74
CA ALA A 328 -7.76 -43.81 10.53
C ALA A 328 -8.33 -42.62 9.72
N THR A 329 -9.38 -41.99 10.24
CA THR A 329 -9.92 -40.71 9.77
C THR A 329 -9.55 -39.60 10.75
N ASP A 330 -8.77 -38.64 10.27
CA ASP A 330 -8.52 -37.34 10.89
C ASP A 330 -9.74 -36.45 10.61
N GLN A 331 -10.49 -36.09 11.67
CA GLN A 331 -11.67 -35.24 11.56
C GLN A 331 -11.24 -33.75 11.57
N ARG A 332 -11.33 -33.10 10.40
CA ARG A 332 -11.54 -31.64 10.33
C ARG A 332 -12.95 -31.35 9.83
N PRO A 333 -13.69 -30.42 10.45
CA PRO A 333 -15.08 -30.14 10.08
C PRO A 333 -15.15 -29.40 8.74
N SER A 334 -16.16 -29.77 7.94
CA SER A 334 -16.49 -29.14 6.65
C SER A 334 -16.97 -27.71 6.86
N SER A 335 -16.16 -26.72 6.48
CA SER A 335 -16.65 -25.36 6.27
C SER A 335 -17.54 -25.34 5.02
N ARG A 336 -18.76 -24.85 5.18
CA ARG A 336 -19.79 -24.69 4.15
C ARG A 336 -19.26 -23.90 2.95
N GLU A 337 -18.90 -24.58 1.87
CA GLU A 337 -18.86 -24.01 0.53
C GLU A 337 -20.30 -23.80 0.05
N SER A 338 -20.85 -22.61 0.24
CA SER A 338 -22.02 -22.18 -0.51
C SER A 338 -21.57 -21.69 -1.89
N GLY A 339 -21.29 -22.64 -2.78
CA GLY A 339 -21.12 -22.38 -4.20
C GLY A 339 -22.48 -22.36 -4.89
N ILE A 340 -23.01 -21.17 -5.16
CA ILE A 340 -24.04 -21.02 -6.20
C ILE A 340 -23.32 -21.27 -7.52
N TYR A 341 -23.53 -22.46 -8.09
CA TYR A 341 -23.06 -22.82 -9.42
C TYR A 341 -23.81 -21.96 -10.44
N ASP A 342 -23.13 -20.99 -11.05
CA ASP A 342 -23.63 -20.33 -12.24
C ASP A 342 -23.29 -21.20 -13.46
N GLN A 343 -24.32 -21.76 -14.08
CA GLN A 343 -24.22 -22.67 -15.23
C GLN A 343 -24.01 -21.94 -16.57
N SER A 344 -23.87 -20.61 -16.59
CA SER A 344 -23.75 -19.86 -17.86
C SER A 344 -22.32 -19.66 -18.37
N MET A 345 -21.32 -20.37 -17.83
CA MET A 345 -19.92 -20.20 -18.21
C MET A 345 -19.51 -21.04 -19.43
N SER A 346 -19.56 -20.44 -20.62
CA SER A 346 -18.90 -21.00 -21.81
C SER A 346 -17.39 -20.68 -21.78
N TYR A 347 -16.54 -21.68 -21.55
CA TYR A 347 -15.09 -21.55 -21.68
C TYR A 347 -14.65 -21.94 -23.10
N SER A 348 -13.67 -21.23 -23.68
CA SER A 348 -13.14 -21.56 -25.02
C SER A 348 -12.31 -22.85 -25.00
N GLU A 349 -12.37 -23.65 -26.08
CA GLU A 349 -11.57 -24.88 -26.25
C GLU A 349 -10.05 -24.65 -26.08
N GLU A 350 -9.58 -23.43 -26.31
CA GLU A 350 -8.18 -23.01 -26.14
C GLU A 350 -7.71 -22.99 -24.68
N ALA A 351 -8.62 -22.89 -23.70
CA ALA A 351 -8.26 -22.96 -22.29
C ALA A 351 -7.89 -24.40 -21.86
N LEU A 352 -8.42 -25.40 -22.57
CA LEU A 352 -8.35 -26.82 -22.21
C LEU A 352 -7.13 -27.56 -22.78
N THR A 353 -6.41 -26.96 -23.72
CA THR A 353 -5.17 -27.51 -24.32
C THR A 353 -3.89 -26.93 -23.71
N ARG A 354 -4.01 -26.06 -22.70
CA ARG A 354 -2.85 -25.39 -22.09
C ARG A 354 -2.19 -26.29 -21.04
N LEU A 355 -0.92 -26.61 -21.30
CA LEU A 355 -0.02 -27.18 -20.31
C LEU A 355 0.04 -26.26 -19.06
N PRO A 356 0.32 -26.82 -17.86
CA PRO A 356 0.52 -26.02 -16.66
C PRO A 356 1.50 -24.87 -16.91
N VAL A 357 1.06 -23.64 -16.62
CA VAL A 357 1.88 -22.45 -16.83
C VAL A 357 3.10 -22.51 -15.93
N ARG A 358 4.30 -22.44 -16.52
CA ARG A 358 5.55 -22.34 -15.77
C ARG A 358 5.82 -20.88 -15.43
N TRP A 359 5.59 -20.51 -14.18
CA TRP A 359 5.82 -19.15 -13.70
C TRP A 359 7.32 -18.82 -13.61
N GLN A 360 7.71 -17.70 -14.21
CA GLN A 360 9.03 -17.12 -14.06
C GLN A 360 9.20 -16.53 -12.65
N SER A 361 10.36 -16.74 -12.02
CA SER A 361 10.70 -16.11 -10.75
C SER A 361 10.72 -14.58 -10.86
N LEU A 362 10.15 -13.88 -9.87
CA LEU A 362 10.22 -12.41 -9.81
C LEU A 362 11.64 -11.91 -9.59
N ARG A 363 12.43 -12.58 -8.75
CA ARG A 363 13.84 -12.30 -8.48
C ARG A 363 14.69 -12.21 -9.75
N ASP A 364 14.42 -13.10 -10.69
CA ASP A 364 15.21 -13.24 -11.93
C ASP A 364 14.70 -12.29 -13.03
N ALA A 365 13.57 -11.62 -12.82
CA ALA A 365 13.00 -10.67 -13.75
C ALA A 365 13.57 -9.27 -13.50
N SER A 366 14.72 -8.97 -14.11
CA SER A 366 15.30 -7.62 -14.13
C SER A 366 14.72 -6.72 -15.23
N HIS A 367 14.09 -7.29 -16.26
CA HIS A 367 13.54 -6.55 -17.39
C HIS A 367 12.16 -7.08 -17.80
N CYS A 368 11.35 -6.21 -18.39
CA CYS A 368 10.12 -6.59 -19.06
C CYS A 368 10.43 -7.60 -20.17
N THR A 369 9.72 -8.73 -20.18
CA THR A 369 9.91 -9.78 -21.19
C THR A 369 9.60 -9.30 -22.62
N SER A 370 8.80 -8.24 -22.79
CA SER A 370 8.52 -7.69 -24.10
C SER A 370 9.79 -7.07 -24.72
N LYS A 371 10.28 -7.70 -25.80
CA LYS A 371 11.52 -7.29 -26.49
C LYS A 371 11.48 -5.85 -27.01
N SER A 372 10.29 -5.34 -27.34
CA SER A 372 10.09 -3.96 -27.80
C SER A 372 10.06 -2.94 -26.66
N CYS A 373 9.76 -3.35 -25.43
CA CYS A 373 9.57 -2.44 -24.30
C CYS A 373 10.89 -1.97 -23.70
N ARG A 374 11.87 -2.88 -23.55
CA ARG A 374 13.18 -2.63 -22.94
C ARG A 374 13.12 -2.01 -21.52
N ALA A 375 11.97 -2.01 -20.86
CA ALA A 375 11.84 -1.46 -19.51
C ALA A 375 12.60 -2.35 -18.52
N GLU A 376 13.44 -1.72 -17.71
CA GLU A 376 14.14 -2.32 -16.59
C GLU A 376 13.28 -2.20 -15.32
N PHE A 377 13.35 -3.19 -14.45
CA PHE A 377 12.79 -3.17 -13.10
C PHE A 377 13.89 -2.78 -12.11
N ALA A 378 14.36 -1.55 -12.25
CA ALA A 378 15.54 -1.01 -11.57
C ALA A 378 15.30 -0.69 -10.09
N SER A 379 14.03 -0.53 -9.70
CA SER A 379 13.66 -0.24 -8.32
C SER A 379 12.96 -1.43 -7.66
N ALA A 380 13.13 -1.55 -6.33
CA ALA A 380 12.40 -2.48 -5.49
C ALA A 380 10.88 -2.29 -5.61
N VAL A 381 10.41 -1.09 -5.94
CA VAL A 381 8.99 -0.79 -6.08
C VAL A 381 8.46 -1.01 -7.49
N ASP A 382 9.25 -1.44 -8.48
CA ASP A 382 8.72 -1.64 -9.83
C ASP A 382 7.77 -2.85 -9.92
N ARG A 383 6.56 -2.66 -10.50
CA ARG A 383 5.57 -3.74 -10.57
C ARG A 383 6.03 -4.75 -11.62
N ARG A 384 6.18 -5.99 -11.16
CA ARG A 384 6.44 -7.16 -11.99
C ARG A 384 5.13 -7.94 -12.11
N ILE A 385 4.61 -8.06 -13.32
CA ILE A 385 3.28 -8.67 -13.56
C ILE A 385 3.46 -9.91 -14.42
N HIS A 386 2.98 -11.06 -13.94
CA HIS A 386 2.96 -12.26 -14.76
C HIS A 386 1.83 -12.23 -15.79
N CYS A 387 2.13 -12.70 -17.00
CA CYS A 387 1.09 -13.09 -17.96
C CYS A 387 0.49 -14.43 -17.54
N HIS A 388 -0.84 -14.49 -17.39
CA HIS A 388 -1.55 -15.70 -16.97
C HIS A 388 -1.46 -16.85 -18.01
N ARG A 389 -0.98 -16.56 -19.22
CA ARG A 389 -0.88 -17.55 -20.31
C ARG A 389 0.52 -18.11 -20.52
N CYS A 390 1.55 -17.28 -20.47
CA CYS A 390 2.93 -17.73 -20.70
C CYS A 390 3.79 -17.78 -19.45
N GLY A 391 3.29 -17.28 -18.31
CA GLY A 391 4.00 -17.30 -17.04
C GLY A 391 5.21 -16.36 -16.95
N LYS A 392 5.50 -15.58 -18.00
CA LYS A 392 6.61 -14.63 -18.01
C LYS A 392 6.22 -13.29 -17.40
N VAL A 393 7.22 -12.53 -16.94
CA VAL A 393 7.06 -11.25 -16.24
C VAL A 393 7.15 -10.06 -17.21
N PHE A 394 6.22 -9.12 -17.08
CA PHE A 394 6.09 -7.93 -17.91
C PHE A 394 5.81 -6.70 -17.05
N CYS A 395 6.05 -5.51 -17.60
CA CYS A 395 5.63 -4.26 -16.98
C CYS A 395 4.14 -3.99 -17.24
N ARG A 396 3.53 -3.08 -16.46
CA ARG A 396 2.11 -2.69 -16.60
C ARG A 396 1.71 -2.28 -18.02
N ARG A 397 2.62 -1.66 -18.78
CA ARG A 397 2.33 -1.22 -20.16
C ARG A 397 2.17 -2.38 -21.15
N CYS A 398 2.83 -3.51 -20.89
CA CYS A 398 2.86 -4.66 -21.80
C CYS A 398 1.88 -5.77 -21.40
N VAL A 399 1.09 -5.55 -20.36
CA VAL A 399 0.03 -6.46 -19.89
C VAL A 399 -1.29 -5.74 -19.96
N ARG A 400 -2.32 -6.44 -20.42
CA ARG A 400 -3.70 -5.96 -20.41
C ARG A 400 -4.56 -6.89 -19.59
N VAL A 401 -5.49 -6.32 -18.85
CA VAL A 401 -6.59 -7.08 -18.26
C VAL A 401 -7.61 -7.32 -19.37
N THR A 402 -8.16 -8.53 -19.40
CA THR A 402 -9.26 -8.94 -20.28
C THR A 402 -10.56 -8.19 -19.93
N ALA A 403 -11.52 -8.17 -20.86
CA ALA A 403 -12.75 -7.40 -20.73
C ALA A 403 -13.67 -7.89 -19.58
N ASP A 404 -13.53 -9.14 -19.17
CA ASP A 404 -14.20 -9.72 -18.00
C ASP A 404 -13.44 -9.51 -16.68
N GLU A 405 -12.31 -8.79 -16.74
CA GLU A 405 -11.39 -8.50 -15.64
C GLU A 405 -10.72 -9.73 -14.99
N ARG A 406 -10.78 -10.91 -15.64
CA ARG A 406 -10.33 -12.18 -15.04
C ARG A 406 -8.90 -12.54 -15.37
N GLU A 407 -8.46 -12.31 -16.61
CA GLU A 407 -7.11 -12.66 -17.06
C GLU A 407 -6.26 -11.42 -17.31
N ARG A 408 -5.01 -11.47 -16.86
CA ARG A 408 -3.96 -10.54 -17.29
C ARG A 408 -3.03 -11.20 -18.29
N ILE A 409 -3.00 -10.66 -19.50
CA ILE A 409 -2.35 -11.27 -20.64
C ILE A 409 -1.38 -10.27 -21.28
N CYS A 410 -0.20 -10.74 -21.68
CA CYS A 410 0.73 -9.91 -22.44
C CYS A 410 0.28 -9.74 -23.91
N GLU A 411 0.73 -8.67 -24.56
CA GLU A 411 0.37 -8.39 -25.96
C GLU A 411 0.65 -9.56 -26.91
N GLY A 412 1.78 -10.26 -26.72
CA GLY A 412 2.13 -11.43 -27.53
C GLY A 412 1.17 -12.60 -27.39
N CYS A 413 0.66 -12.88 -26.19
CA CYS A 413 -0.32 -13.95 -25.97
C CYS A 413 -1.74 -13.55 -26.37
N ARG A 414 -1.99 -12.26 -26.61
CA ARG A 414 -3.26 -11.74 -27.12
C ARG A 414 -3.36 -11.85 -28.64
N ALA A 415 -2.26 -11.62 -29.36
CA ALA A 415 -2.22 -11.72 -30.83
C ALA A 415 -2.39 -13.15 -31.39
N VAL A 416 -2.45 -14.15 -30.51
CA VAL A 416 -2.64 -15.58 -30.85
C VAL A 416 -4.10 -16.01 -30.64
N CYS A 417 -5.00 -15.10 -30.23
CA CYS A 417 -6.44 -15.34 -30.10
C CYS A 417 -7.24 -14.74 -31.24
#